data_AF-A0A6I9MRV5-F1
#
_entry.id   AF-A0A6I9MRV5-F1
#
_cell.length_a   1.000
_cell.length_b   1.000
_cell.length_c   1.000
_cell.angle_alpha   90.00
_cell.angle_beta   90.00
_cell.angle_gamma   90.00
#
_symmetry.space_group_name_H-M   'P 1'
#
loop_
_entity.id
_entity.type
_entity.pdbx_description
1 polymer ?
#
loop_
_entity_poly.entity_id
_entity_poly.type
_entity_poly.pdbx_seq_one_letter_code
_entity_poly.pdbx_strand_id
1 'polypeptide(L)'
;DEEDLRTSLGEQEGAEHRKDSASLTLRRTGGGAPLGGGGAPPNDGEIYKSGFLVRKVHADPDGKRTPRGKRGWKSFYATLKGLVLYLQKDEFRADRDLSEEDARNAVSIHHSLAMRAADYSKRPNVFYLRTADWRVFLLQAP
;
A
#
# COMPACT_ATOMS: atom_id res chain seq x y z
N ASP A 1 21.83 -34.71 41.11
CA ASP A 1 22.46 -33.74 42.01
C ASP A 1 22.52 -32.42 41.26
N GLU A 2 21.35 -31.86 40.94
CA GLU A 2 20.64 -30.89 41.81
C GLU A 2 21.37 -29.54 41.71
N GLU A 3 21.09 -28.74 40.69
CA GLU A 3 20.07 -27.68 40.76
C GLU A 3 19.82 -27.24 42.20
N ASP A 4 20.55 -26.23 42.67
CA ASP A 4 20.02 -25.22 43.58
C ASP A 4 21.06 -24.12 43.88
N LEU A 5 20.56 -23.02 44.45
CA LEU A 5 21.29 -21.96 45.14
C LEU A 5 21.67 -20.73 44.29
N ARG A 6 20.66 -19.86 44.11
CA ARG A 6 20.56 -18.56 44.81
C ARG A 6 19.94 -17.49 43.91
N THR A 7 18.66 -17.21 44.10
CA THR A 7 18.24 -15.84 44.42
C THR A 7 16.82 -15.87 45.00
N SER A 8 16.73 -15.90 46.33
CA SER A 8 15.55 -15.48 47.06
C SER A 8 15.71 -14.00 47.39
N LEU A 9 14.69 -13.18 47.10
CA LEU A 9 14.28 -12.04 47.93
C LEU A 9 13.05 -11.38 47.30
N GLY A 10 11.91 -11.47 47.98
CA GLY A 10 10.84 -10.49 47.86
C GLY A 10 9.48 -10.99 47.38
N GLU A 11 8.93 -11.96 48.10
CA GLU A 11 7.48 -12.24 48.12
C GLU A 11 6.80 -11.16 48.97
N GLN A 12 5.87 -10.37 48.40
CA GLN A 12 4.76 -9.84 49.19
C GLN A 12 3.57 -9.47 48.28
N GLU A 13 2.49 -10.20 48.50
CA GLU A 13 1.17 -10.03 47.90
C GLU A 13 0.47 -8.74 48.32
N GLY A 14 -0.51 -8.32 47.52
CA GLY A 14 -1.40 -7.20 47.82
C GLY A 14 -2.55 -7.07 46.83
N ALA A 15 -3.57 -7.90 47.03
CA ALA A 15 -5.01 -7.75 46.80
C ALA A 15 -5.58 -6.94 45.59
N GLU A 16 -6.61 -7.55 45.04
CA GLU A 16 -7.44 -7.23 43.88
C GLU A 16 -8.19 -5.87 43.92
N HIS A 17 -8.86 -5.63 42.78
CA HIS A 17 -10.00 -4.75 42.53
C HIS A 17 -9.68 -3.34 42.01
N ARG A 18 -9.90 -3.11 40.70
CA ARG A 18 -11.03 -2.29 40.20
C ARG A 18 -10.94 -1.95 38.71
N LYS A 19 -12.02 -2.36 38.02
CA LYS A 19 -12.83 -1.60 37.03
C LYS A 19 -12.30 -1.47 35.60
N ASP A 20 -12.82 -2.36 34.76
CA ASP A 20 -13.13 -2.09 33.36
C ASP A 20 -14.25 -1.03 33.27
N SER A 21 -13.96 0.07 32.56
CA SER A 21 -14.91 1.09 32.07
C SER A 21 -14.11 2.01 31.13
N ALA A 22 -14.51 2.36 29.92
CA ALA A 22 -15.86 2.63 29.47
C ALA A 22 -16.01 2.39 27.97
N SER A 23 -17.05 1.64 27.62
CA SER A 23 -17.86 1.88 26.44
C SER A 23 -18.62 3.19 26.62
N LEU A 24 -18.54 4.10 25.66
CA LEU A 24 -19.58 5.11 25.46
C LEU A 24 -19.77 5.38 23.96
N THR A 25 -20.65 4.56 23.38
CA THR A 25 -21.46 4.94 22.22
C THR A 25 -22.23 6.22 22.54
N LEU A 26 -21.97 7.31 21.82
CA LEU A 26 -22.92 8.42 21.74
C LEU A 26 -23.53 8.46 20.35
N ARG A 27 -24.68 7.81 20.23
CA ARG A 27 -25.68 8.14 19.22
C ARG A 27 -26.40 9.40 19.73
N ARG A 28 -26.44 10.46 18.92
CA ARG A 28 -27.40 11.55 19.11
C ARG A 28 -28.12 11.83 17.80
N THR A 29 -29.44 11.78 17.91
CA THR A 29 -30.48 12.08 16.93
C THR A 29 -30.71 13.60 16.80
N GLY A 30 -31.24 14.04 15.65
CA GLY A 30 -32.10 15.23 15.58
C GLY A 30 -31.66 16.39 14.66
N GLY A 31 -32.20 16.38 13.44
CA GLY A 31 -32.71 17.51 12.61
C GLY A 31 -32.02 18.89 12.59
N GLY A 32 -31.64 19.33 11.38
CA GLY A 32 -31.46 20.75 11.05
C GLY A 32 -30.57 21.05 9.83
N ALA A 33 -31.20 21.30 8.68
CA ALA A 33 -30.71 21.97 7.46
C ALA A 33 -29.52 21.38 6.65
N PRO A 34 -29.63 21.22 5.32
CA PRO A 34 -28.46 21.16 4.45
C PRO A 34 -28.12 22.60 4.02
N LEU A 35 -27.24 23.27 4.76
CA LEU A 35 -26.49 24.39 4.19
C LEU A 35 -25.30 23.80 3.44
N GLY A 36 -25.14 24.25 2.20
CA GLY A 36 -24.09 23.81 1.29
C GLY A 36 -22.71 23.81 1.94
N GLY A 37 -22.21 22.61 2.20
CA GLY A 37 -20.80 22.34 2.45
C GLY A 37 -20.21 21.84 1.15
N GLY A 38 -19.55 22.74 0.43
CA GLY A 38 -18.70 22.39 -0.70
C GLY A 38 -17.68 21.35 -0.27
N GLY A 39 -17.75 20.20 -0.93
CA GLY A 39 -16.77 19.15 -0.90
C GLY A 39 -17.13 18.25 -2.06
N ALA A 40 -16.70 18.64 -3.27
CA ALA A 40 -16.67 17.69 -4.36
C ALA A 40 -15.99 16.41 -3.80
N PRO A 41 -16.49 15.20 -4.12
CA PRO A 41 -15.75 14.00 -3.77
C PRO A 41 -14.30 14.17 -4.25
N PRO A 42 -13.30 13.63 -3.54
CA PRO A 42 -11.93 13.66 -4.03
C PRO A 42 -11.91 13.20 -5.50
N ASN A 43 -11.00 13.73 -6.31
CA ASN A 43 -10.86 13.56 -7.76
C ASN A 43 -10.67 12.09 -8.23
N ASP A 44 -11.38 11.13 -7.65
CA ASP A 44 -11.30 9.68 -7.83
C ASP A 44 -11.58 9.25 -9.27
N GLY A 45 -12.12 10.15 -10.11
CA GLY A 45 -12.37 9.92 -11.53
C GLY A 45 -11.32 10.50 -12.49
N GLU A 46 -10.50 11.47 -12.08
CA GLU A 46 -9.60 12.16 -13.02
C GLU A 46 -8.33 11.35 -13.29
N ILE A 47 -7.99 11.21 -14.58
CA ILE A 47 -6.73 10.60 -15.01
C ILE A 47 -5.64 11.67 -14.97
N TYR A 48 -4.67 11.50 -14.08
CA TYR A 48 -3.50 12.40 -13.99
C TYR A 48 -2.48 12.16 -15.09
N LYS A 49 -2.23 10.89 -15.41
CA LYS A 49 -1.27 10.49 -16.44
C LYS A 49 -1.55 9.07 -16.90
N SER A 50 -1.28 8.80 -18.17
CA SER A 50 -1.27 7.45 -18.71
C SER A 50 -0.09 7.23 -19.66
N GLY A 51 0.26 5.97 -19.89
CA GLY A 51 1.32 5.59 -20.82
C GLY A 51 1.88 4.19 -20.52
N PHE A 52 2.73 3.70 -21.41
CA PHE A 52 3.35 2.39 -21.23
C PHE A 52 4.44 2.43 -20.15
N LEU A 53 4.45 1.42 -19.28
CA LEU A 53 5.53 1.15 -18.33
C LEU A 53 5.91 -0.33 -18.38
N VAL A 54 7.20 -0.62 -18.25
CA VAL A 54 7.67 -1.98 -17.99
C VAL A 54 7.95 -2.12 -16.50
N ARG A 55 7.23 -3.02 -15.83
CA ARG A 55 7.34 -3.24 -14.39
C ARG A 55 8.11 -4.52 -14.09
N LYS A 56 8.95 -4.46 -13.07
CA LYS A 56 9.54 -5.61 -12.39
C LYS A 56 9.28 -5.53 -10.89
N VAL A 57 8.79 -6.61 -10.29
CA VAL A 57 8.62 -6.71 -8.84
C VAL A 57 9.98 -7.04 -8.21
N HIS A 58 10.42 -6.22 -7.26
CA HIS A 58 11.69 -6.34 -6.56
C HIS A 58 11.52 -6.87 -5.14
N ALA A 59 10.52 -6.35 -4.42
CA ALA A 59 10.13 -6.80 -3.08
C ALA A 59 8.61 -6.97 -2.95
N ASP A 60 8.21 -7.96 -2.17
CA ASP A 60 6.82 -8.29 -1.82
C ASP A 60 6.33 -7.42 -0.63
N PRO A 61 5.04 -7.47 -0.25
CA PRO A 61 4.50 -6.62 0.82
C PRO A 61 5.13 -6.79 2.21
N ASP A 62 5.89 -7.88 2.42
CA ASP A 62 6.67 -8.09 3.66
C ASP A 62 8.06 -7.44 3.59
N GLY A 63 8.34 -6.67 2.54
CA GLY A 63 9.64 -6.06 2.26
C GLY A 63 10.71 -7.06 1.80
N LYS A 64 10.40 -8.37 1.76
CA LYS A 64 11.36 -9.38 1.31
C LYS A 64 11.47 -9.37 -0.18
N ARG A 65 12.65 -9.75 -0.65
CA ARG A 65 12.97 -9.80 -2.07
C ARG A 65 12.13 -10.89 -2.75
N THR A 66 11.23 -10.53 -3.66
CA THR A 66 10.29 -11.44 -4.38
C THR A 66 10.98 -12.66 -5.00
N PRO A 67 10.57 -13.94 -4.94
CA PRO A 67 11.36 -15.05 -5.52
C PRO A 67 11.77 -14.90 -7.00
N ARG A 68 12.95 -15.41 -7.39
CA ARG A 68 13.58 -15.16 -8.72
C ARG A 68 12.64 -15.47 -9.91
N GLY A 69 11.84 -16.53 -9.83
CA GLY A 69 10.86 -16.92 -10.86
C GLY A 69 9.65 -15.97 -10.98
N LYS A 70 9.45 -15.06 -10.02
CA LYS A 70 8.37 -14.07 -10.00
C LYS A 70 8.85 -12.63 -10.30
N ARG A 71 10.17 -12.38 -10.35
CA ARG A 71 10.82 -11.06 -10.58
C ARG A 71 10.95 -10.64 -12.06
N GLY A 72 10.11 -11.14 -12.96
CA GLY A 72 10.20 -10.83 -14.40
C GLY A 72 9.82 -9.39 -14.73
N TRP A 73 10.40 -8.84 -15.81
CA TRP A 73 9.91 -7.59 -16.41
C TRP A 73 8.65 -7.88 -17.24
N LYS A 74 7.58 -7.12 -17.03
CA LYS A 74 6.31 -7.24 -17.74
C LYS A 74 5.84 -5.87 -18.19
N SER A 75 5.32 -5.76 -19.41
CA SER A 75 4.78 -4.51 -19.96
C SER A 75 3.34 -4.30 -19.50
N PHE A 76 3.00 -3.06 -19.21
CA PHE A 76 1.65 -2.64 -18.84
C PHE A 76 1.34 -1.30 -19.49
N TYR A 77 0.07 -1.08 -19.82
CA TYR A 77 -0.44 0.26 -19.96
C TYR A 77 -0.82 0.78 -18.58
N ALA A 78 -0.12 1.82 -18.13
CA ALA A 78 -0.30 2.40 -16.82
C ALA A 78 -1.25 3.59 -16.89
N THR A 79 -2.22 3.65 -16.00
CA THR A 79 -3.12 4.81 -15.82
C THR A 79 -3.13 5.19 -14.35
N LEU A 80 -2.77 6.44 -14.05
CA LEU A 80 -2.83 7.00 -12.71
C LEU A 80 -4.16 7.76 -12.54
N LYS A 81 -5.07 7.21 -11.73
CA LYS A 81 -6.32 7.88 -11.31
C LYS A 81 -6.32 8.01 -9.80
N GLY A 82 -6.66 9.19 -9.28
CA GLY A 82 -6.50 9.44 -7.85
C GLY A 82 -5.07 9.16 -7.39
N LEU A 83 -4.94 8.27 -6.39
CA LEU A 83 -3.67 7.76 -5.88
C LEU A 83 -3.47 6.27 -6.19
N VAL A 84 -4.06 5.78 -7.28
CA VAL A 84 -3.96 4.38 -7.71
C VAL A 84 -3.36 4.32 -9.11
N LEU A 85 -2.25 3.60 -9.23
CA LEU A 85 -1.65 3.25 -10.49
C LEU A 85 -2.25 1.92 -10.97
N TYR A 86 -3.17 2.00 -11.92
CA TYR A 86 -3.72 0.83 -12.60
C TYR A 86 -2.74 0.36 -13.67
N LEU A 87 -2.42 -0.93 -13.65
CA LEU A 87 -1.45 -1.55 -14.54
C LEU A 87 -2.17 -2.60 -15.38
N GLN A 88 -2.66 -2.17 -16.53
CA GLN A 88 -3.41 -3.03 -17.43
C GLN A 88 -2.46 -3.91 -18.23
N LYS A 89 -2.71 -5.21 -18.18
CA LYS A 89 -1.93 -6.20 -18.94
C LYS A 89 -2.60 -6.39 -20.31
N ASP A 90 -1.79 -6.71 -21.32
CA ASP A 90 -2.21 -6.97 -22.71
C ASP A 90 -2.71 -5.72 -23.47
N GLU A 91 -3.28 -5.89 -24.67
CA GLU A 91 -3.67 -4.79 -25.57
C GLU A 91 -4.57 -3.77 -24.85
N PHE A 92 -4.00 -2.62 -24.51
CA PHE A 92 -4.77 -1.50 -23.99
C PHE A 92 -5.89 -1.14 -24.95
N ARG A 93 -7.11 -1.10 -24.44
CA ARG A 93 -8.30 -0.65 -25.16
C ARG A 93 -8.88 0.54 -24.41
N ALA A 94 -8.89 1.70 -25.06
CA ALA A 94 -9.29 2.96 -24.46
C ALA A 94 -10.75 2.97 -23.95
N ASP A 95 -11.58 2.09 -24.53
CA ASP A 95 -13.00 1.90 -24.27
C ASP A 95 -13.32 0.71 -23.35
N ARG A 96 -12.29 0.01 -22.84
CA ARG A 96 -12.48 -1.16 -21.97
C ARG A 96 -12.42 -0.75 -20.50
N ASP A 97 -13.40 -1.21 -19.74
CA ASP A 97 -13.38 -1.12 -18.28
C ASP A 97 -12.22 -1.90 -17.65
N LEU A 98 -11.78 -1.45 -16.48
CA LEU A 98 -10.76 -2.15 -15.69
C LEU A 98 -11.28 -3.53 -15.30
N SER A 99 -10.60 -4.58 -15.75
CA SER A 99 -10.95 -5.95 -15.37
C SER A 99 -10.51 -6.29 -13.95
N GLU A 100 -11.02 -7.38 -13.39
CA GLU A 100 -10.56 -7.89 -12.10
C GLU A 100 -9.04 -8.18 -12.08
N GLU A 101 -8.46 -8.59 -13.21
CA GLU A 101 -7.01 -8.77 -13.32
C GLU A 101 -6.26 -7.45 -13.20
N ASP A 102 -6.79 -6.39 -13.81
CA ASP A 102 -6.20 -5.05 -13.73
C ASP A 102 -6.31 -4.49 -12.31
N ALA A 103 -7.42 -4.79 -11.61
CA ALA A 103 -7.59 -4.48 -10.21
C ALA A 103 -6.57 -5.22 -9.32
N ARG A 104 -6.27 -6.49 -9.60
CA ARG A 104 -5.20 -7.24 -8.90
C ARG A 104 -3.81 -6.67 -9.16
N ASN A 105 -3.60 -6.04 -10.32
CA ASN A 105 -2.34 -5.41 -10.67
C ASN A 105 -2.21 -3.96 -10.18
N ALA A 106 -3.30 -3.38 -9.68
CA ALA A 106 -3.35 -2.01 -9.19
C ALA A 106 -2.40 -1.81 -8.01
N VAL A 107 -1.76 -0.65 -7.99
CA VAL A 107 -0.81 -0.26 -6.96
C VAL A 107 -1.28 1.06 -6.35
N SER A 108 -1.63 1.04 -5.07
CA SER A 108 -1.83 2.29 -4.33
C SER A 108 -0.49 2.99 -4.18
N ILE A 109 -0.44 4.26 -4.60
CA ILE A 109 0.74 5.12 -4.50
C ILE A 109 0.64 6.10 -3.33
N HIS A 110 -0.40 5.98 -2.50
CA HIS A 110 -0.53 6.77 -1.26
C HIS A 110 0.67 6.48 -0.34
N HIS A 111 1.40 7.53 0.01
CA HIS A 111 2.69 7.47 0.73
C HIS A 111 3.79 6.64 0.04
N SER A 112 3.78 6.58 -1.30
CA SER A 112 4.89 6.00 -2.04
C SER A 112 6.06 6.97 -2.24
N LEU A 113 7.24 6.41 -2.46
CA LEU A 113 8.44 7.15 -2.84
C LEU A 113 8.92 6.63 -4.20
N ALA A 114 9.00 7.53 -5.19
CA ALA A 114 9.61 7.27 -6.48
C ALA A 114 11.01 7.88 -6.52
N MET A 115 12.00 7.12 -6.98
CA MET A 115 13.40 7.58 -7.09
C MET A 115 14.09 6.99 -8.31
N ARG A 116 14.91 7.76 -9.01
CA ARG A 116 15.72 7.24 -10.13
C ARG A 116 16.59 6.08 -9.64
N ALA A 117 16.59 4.97 -10.38
CA ALA A 117 17.43 3.81 -10.07
C ALA A 117 18.83 4.01 -10.66
N ALA A 118 19.61 4.93 -10.07
CA ALA A 118 20.94 5.30 -10.57
C ALA A 118 21.95 4.13 -10.52
N ASP A 119 21.71 3.17 -9.63
CA ASP A 119 22.48 1.92 -9.48
C ASP A 119 22.03 0.81 -10.46
N TYR A 120 20.96 1.03 -11.23
CA TYR A 120 20.41 0.04 -12.15
C TYR A 120 20.79 0.35 -13.61
N SER A 121 21.92 -0.19 -14.07
CA SER A 121 22.48 0.08 -15.40
C SER A 121 21.97 -0.84 -16.53
N LYS A 122 21.20 -1.88 -16.22
CA LYS A 122 20.79 -2.90 -17.22
C LYS A 122 19.74 -2.40 -18.21
N ARG A 123 19.00 -1.36 -17.87
CA ARG A 123 17.98 -0.72 -18.71
C ARG A 123 17.98 0.79 -18.43
N PRO A 124 17.80 1.63 -19.45
CA PRO A 124 17.68 3.07 -19.26
C PRO A 124 16.32 3.43 -18.64
N ASN A 125 16.19 4.66 -18.15
CA ASN A 125 14.91 5.26 -17.70
C ASN A 125 14.18 4.44 -16.62
N VAL A 126 14.94 3.80 -15.73
CA VAL A 126 14.40 3.01 -14.63
C VAL A 126 14.35 3.82 -13.34
N PHE A 127 13.25 3.70 -12.60
CA PHE A 127 13.09 4.24 -11.26
C PHE A 127 12.50 3.19 -10.31
N TYR A 128 12.86 3.29 -9.03
CA TYR A 128 12.22 2.55 -7.96
C TYR A 128 10.91 3.23 -7.57
N LEU A 129 9.88 2.44 -7.33
CA LEU A 129 8.67 2.84 -6.64
C LEU A 129 8.53 1.98 -5.38
N ARG A 130 8.70 2.59 -4.20
CA ARG A 130 8.44 1.95 -2.90
C ARG A 130 7.08 2.39 -2.38
N THR A 131 6.20 1.44 -2.11
CA THR A 131 4.84 1.72 -1.62
C THR A 131 4.78 1.67 -0.09
N ALA A 132 3.66 2.15 0.48
CA ALA A 132 3.43 2.16 1.92
C ALA A 132 3.38 0.74 2.53
N ASP A 133 2.98 -0.25 1.73
CA ASP A 133 2.98 -1.66 2.10
C ASP A 133 4.30 -2.35 1.73
N TRP A 134 5.41 -1.61 1.68
CA TRP A 134 6.78 -2.12 1.59
C TRP A 134 7.15 -2.86 0.30
N ARG A 135 6.22 -3.00 -0.66
CA ARG A 135 6.55 -3.48 -2.00
C ARG A 135 7.54 -2.51 -2.65
N VAL A 136 8.44 -3.07 -3.45
CA VAL A 136 9.36 -2.31 -4.28
C VAL A 136 9.19 -2.77 -5.71
N PHE A 137 8.92 -1.82 -6.60
CA PHE A 137 8.89 -2.04 -8.04
C PHE A 137 10.05 -1.31 -8.70
N LEU A 138 10.62 -1.92 -9.73
CA LEU A 138 11.41 -1.23 -10.74
C LEU A 138 10.48 -0.94 -11.92
N LEU A 139 10.34 0.33 -12.29
CA LEU A 139 9.51 0.78 -13.41
C LEU A 139 10.42 1.41 -14.45
N GLN A 140 10.30 0.96 -15.70
CA GLN A 140 10.96 1.55 -16.86
C GLN A 140 9.93 2.38 -17.62
N ALA A 141 10.22 3.67 -17.80
CA ALA A 141 9.48 4.56 -18.68
C ALA A 141 10.12 4.58 -20.08
N PRO A 142 9.34 4.88 -21.15
CA PRO A 142 9.86 5.08 -22.50
C PRO A 142 10.89 6.22 -22.54
#